data_AF-L7CLZ2-F1
#
_entry.id   AF-L7CLZ2-F1
#
_cell.length_a   1.000
_cell.length_b   1.000
_cell.length_c   1.000
_cell.angle_alpha   90.00
_cell.angle_beta   90.00
_cell.angle_gamma   90.00
#
_symmetry.space_group_name_H-M   'P 1'
#
loop_
_entity.id
_entity.type
_entity.pdbx_description
1 polymer ?
#
loop_
_entity_poly.entity_id
_entity_poly.type
_entity_poly.pdbx_seq_one_letter_code
_entity_poly.pdbx_strand_id
1 'polypeptide(L)'
;MAQDQSRQRKQTTAEMNAMLAARLAAEEAAVAFESQFLTTLANGEQEILNLKNEIEGLNEAISKARAAKSLRLDFCIDCTGSMGNSIERLKLTIASVMRTLPQALTEVSIGVVAYRNHQLVDLPIEEVFPESVDNSASMNRVQNFVNRLTSNGGAANIESAIRASMSRMSSFHGNPRECVVVIGDVSTDEVSGGDASIRNQLLNDLRAWSEQPQKQRRILALYTGVSGSNDEAFFEELGAVNEQSTFSTEESQLLELIIKAAFADGSLRS
;
A
#
# COMPACT_ATOMS: atom_id res chain seq x y z
N MET A 1 -63.39 -9.66 -75.80
CA MET A 1 -63.58 -8.85 -74.57
C MET A 1 -63.81 -9.67 -73.31
N ALA A 2 -64.62 -10.74 -73.30
CA ALA A 2 -64.87 -11.53 -72.07
C ALA A 2 -63.66 -12.37 -71.57
N GLN A 3 -62.81 -12.88 -72.47
CA GLN A 3 -61.60 -13.65 -72.07
C GLN A 3 -60.51 -12.79 -71.42
N ASP A 4 -60.46 -11.50 -71.75
CA ASP A 4 -59.43 -10.57 -71.26
C ASP A 4 -59.72 -10.13 -69.81
N GLN A 5 -61.00 -9.89 -69.50
CA GLN A 5 -61.45 -9.62 -68.12
C GLN A 5 -61.25 -10.82 -67.18
N SER A 6 -61.34 -12.05 -67.68
CA SER A 6 -61.06 -13.27 -66.90
C SER A 6 -59.57 -13.43 -66.58
N ARG A 7 -58.69 -13.08 -67.53
CA ARG A 7 -57.23 -13.06 -67.30
C ARG A 7 -56.82 -11.95 -66.34
N GLN A 8 -57.35 -10.75 -66.50
CA GLN A 8 -57.11 -9.65 -65.56
C GLN A 8 -57.57 -9.99 -64.14
N ARG A 9 -58.76 -10.60 -63.98
CA ARG A 9 -59.24 -11.02 -62.65
C ARG A 9 -58.36 -12.07 -62.00
N LYS A 10 -57.91 -13.08 -62.76
CA LYS A 10 -56.98 -14.12 -62.27
C LYS A 10 -55.60 -13.54 -61.91
N GLN A 11 -55.16 -12.53 -62.66
CA GLN A 11 -53.89 -11.85 -62.40
C GLN A 11 -53.96 -10.99 -61.13
N THR A 12 -55.06 -10.24 -60.93
CA THR A 12 -55.28 -9.48 -59.69
C THR A 12 -55.45 -10.36 -58.45
N THR A 13 -56.07 -11.55 -58.54
CA THR A 13 -56.13 -12.47 -57.40
C THR A 13 -54.80 -13.12 -57.09
N ALA A 14 -53.99 -13.44 -58.11
CA ALA A 14 -52.63 -13.94 -57.91
C ALA A 14 -51.72 -12.90 -57.25
N GLU A 15 -51.80 -11.64 -57.68
CA GLU A 15 -51.05 -10.52 -57.08
C GLU A 15 -51.49 -10.23 -55.64
N MET A 16 -52.81 -10.23 -55.36
CA MET A 16 -53.32 -10.04 -54.01
C MET A 16 -52.91 -11.18 -53.07
N ASN A 17 -52.92 -12.43 -53.55
CA ASN A 17 -52.44 -13.57 -52.78
C ASN A 17 -50.92 -13.51 -52.53
N ALA A 18 -50.13 -13.08 -53.52
CA ALA A 18 -48.68 -12.89 -53.37
C ALA A 18 -48.37 -11.76 -52.37
N MET A 19 -49.15 -10.67 -52.39
CA MET A 19 -49.01 -9.56 -51.45
C MET A 19 -49.39 -9.98 -50.02
N LEU A 20 -50.43 -10.81 -49.87
CA LEU A 20 -50.83 -11.35 -48.57
C LEU A 20 -49.78 -12.31 -48.00
N ALA A 21 -49.20 -13.16 -48.85
CA ALA A 21 -48.10 -14.06 -48.48
C ALA A 21 -46.82 -13.28 -48.09
N ALA A 22 -46.46 -12.23 -48.84
CA ALA A 22 -45.33 -11.37 -48.51
C ALA A 22 -45.53 -10.62 -47.19
N ARG A 23 -46.76 -10.18 -46.90
CA ARG A 23 -47.10 -9.53 -45.63
C ARG A 23 -46.99 -10.50 -44.45
N LEU A 24 -47.50 -11.73 -44.58
CA LEU A 24 -47.38 -12.76 -43.55
C LEU A 24 -45.92 -13.11 -43.28
N ALA A 25 -45.11 -13.29 -44.34
CA ALA A 25 -43.68 -13.57 -44.19
C ALA A 25 -42.92 -12.41 -43.52
N ALA A 26 -43.28 -11.16 -43.81
CA ALA A 26 -42.70 -9.99 -43.14
C ALA A 26 -43.08 -9.91 -41.65
N GLU A 27 -44.32 -10.28 -41.31
CA GLU A 27 -44.80 -10.32 -39.92
C GLU A 27 -44.12 -11.44 -39.13
N GLU A 28 -43.96 -12.62 -39.71
CA GLU A 28 -43.19 -13.72 -39.12
C GLU A 28 -41.71 -13.34 -38.91
N ALA A 29 -41.08 -12.65 -39.88
CA ALA A 29 -39.72 -12.16 -39.74
C ALA A 29 -39.57 -11.10 -38.64
N ALA A 30 -40.56 -10.21 -38.48
CA ALA A 30 -40.58 -9.21 -37.42
C ALA A 30 -40.70 -9.85 -36.04
N VAL A 31 -41.58 -10.84 -35.88
CA VAL A 31 -41.74 -11.61 -34.63
C VAL A 31 -40.47 -12.40 -34.31
N ALA A 32 -39.83 -13.02 -35.31
CA ALA A 32 -38.58 -13.74 -35.11
C ALA A 32 -37.43 -12.81 -34.69
N PHE A 33 -37.35 -11.61 -35.28
CA PHE A 33 -36.36 -10.60 -34.93
C PHE A 33 -36.57 -10.09 -33.50
N GLU A 34 -37.81 -9.77 -33.12
CA GLU A 34 -38.14 -9.32 -31.77
C GLU A 34 -37.83 -10.39 -30.71
N SER A 35 -38.14 -11.66 -31.01
CA SER A 35 -37.79 -12.80 -30.17
C SER A 35 -36.28 -12.96 -30.00
N GLN A 36 -35.50 -12.85 -31.09
CA GLN A 36 -34.03 -12.87 -31.03
C GLN A 36 -33.47 -11.69 -30.23
N PHE A 37 -34.02 -10.50 -30.40
CA PHE A 37 -33.59 -9.30 -29.68
C PHE A 37 -33.83 -9.46 -28.17
N LEU A 38 -35.02 -9.89 -27.77
CA LEU A 38 -35.35 -10.14 -26.36
C LEU A 38 -34.46 -11.23 -25.74
N THR A 39 -34.17 -12.29 -26.49
CA THR A 39 -33.27 -13.35 -26.04
C THR A 39 -31.85 -12.83 -25.83
N THR A 40 -31.36 -11.98 -26.75
CA THR A 40 -30.02 -11.38 -26.65
C THR A 40 -29.92 -10.45 -25.45
N LEU A 41 -30.97 -9.67 -25.20
CA LEU A 41 -31.04 -8.74 -24.07
C LEU A 41 -31.06 -9.50 -22.73
N ALA A 42 -31.86 -10.56 -22.62
CA ALA A 42 -31.90 -11.43 -21.45
C ALA A 42 -30.54 -12.10 -21.18
N ASN A 43 -29.85 -12.58 -22.23
CA ASN A 43 -28.52 -13.17 -22.08
C ASN A 43 -27.49 -12.15 -21.59
N GLY A 44 -27.52 -10.91 -22.13
CA GLY A 44 -26.62 -9.84 -21.70
C GLY A 44 -26.86 -9.41 -20.24
N GLU A 45 -28.12 -9.34 -19.80
CA GLU A 45 -28.46 -9.05 -18.40
C GLU A 45 -27.95 -10.15 -17.46
N GLN A 46 -28.07 -11.42 -17.88
CA GLN A 46 -27.56 -12.55 -17.11
C GLN A 46 -26.03 -12.55 -17.02
N GLU A 47 -25.33 -12.19 -18.10
CA GLU A 47 -23.87 -12.07 -18.12
C GLU A 47 -23.39 -10.95 -17.20
N ILE A 48 -24.05 -9.79 -17.21
CA ILE A 48 -23.76 -8.68 -16.28
C ILE A 48 -23.97 -9.12 -14.83
N LEU A 49 -25.03 -9.88 -14.55
CA LEU A 49 -25.28 -10.40 -13.20
C LEU A 49 -24.19 -11.38 -12.76
N ASN A 50 -23.77 -12.28 -13.64
CA ASN A 50 -22.70 -13.24 -13.36
C ASN A 50 -21.36 -12.51 -13.08
N LEU A 51 -21.00 -11.53 -13.91
CA LEU A 51 -19.79 -10.72 -13.72
C LEU A 51 -19.82 -9.93 -12.42
N LYS A 52 -20.98 -9.38 -12.03
CA LYS A 52 -21.13 -8.70 -10.74
C LYS A 52 -20.90 -9.64 -9.56
N ASN A 53 -21.46 -10.84 -9.60
CA ASN A 53 -21.26 -11.85 -8.55
C ASN A 53 -19.80 -12.32 -8.48
N GLU A 54 -19.13 -12.45 -9.63
CA GLU A 54 -17.71 -12.79 -9.68
C GLU A 54 -16.83 -11.68 -9.09
N ILE A 55 -17.11 -10.42 -9.42
CA ILE A 55 -16.43 -9.26 -8.82
C ILE A 55 -16.63 -9.22 -7.30
N GLU A 56 -17.85 -9.50 -6.82
CA GLU A 56 -18.15 -9.54 -5.38
C GLU A 56 -17.39 -10.68 -4.68
N GLY A 57 -17.36 -11.87 -5.28
CA GLY A 57 -16.59 -13.01 -4.76
C GLY A 57 -15.07 -12.76 -4.74
N LEU A 58 -14.52 -12.13 -5.78
CA LEU A 58 -13.12 -11.71 -5.82
C LEU A 58 -12.82 -10.63 -4.76
N ASN A 59 -13.71 -9.67 -4.56
CA ASN A 59 -13.58 -8.66 -3.51
C ASN A 59 -13.62 -9.28 -2.12
N GLU A 60 -14.48 -10.29 -1.89
CA GLU A 60 -14.52 -11.01 -0.63
C GLU A 60 -13.25 -11.83 -0.39
N ALA A 61 -12.71 -12.48 -1.43
CA ALA A 61 -11.44 -13.20 -1.37
C ALA A 61 -10.25 -12.26 -1.10
N ILE A 62 -10.21 -11.10 -1.75
CA ILE A 62 -9.24 -10.04 -1.48
C ILE A 62 -9.39 -9.50 -0.06
N SER A 63 -10.62 -9.28 0.40
CA SER A 63 -10.90 -8.83 1.78
C SER A 63 -10.47 -9.88 2.81
N LYS A 64 -10.68 -11.17 2.54
CA LYS A 64 -10.21 -12.28 3.39
C LYS A 64 -8.69 -12.43 3.36
N ALA A 65 -8.04 -12.19 2.21
CA ALA A 65 -6.59 -12.11 2.12
C ALA A 65 -6.02 -10.87 2.85
N ARG A 66 -6.76 -9.76 2.87
CA ARG A 66 -6.46 -8.57 3.69
C ARG A 66 -6.71 -8.79 5.19
N ALA A 67 -7.58 -9.75 5.56
CA ALA A 67 -8.17 -9.90 6.90
C ALA A 67 -7.23 -10.28 8.05
N ALA A 68 -5.92 -10.19 7.91
CA ALA A 68 -5.05 -10.16 9.07
C ALA A 68 -3.71 -9.56 8.66
N LYS A 69 -3.52 -8.25 8.86
CA LYS A 69 -2.22 -7.60 9.12
C LYS A 69 -2.42 -6.08 9.22
N SER A 70 -2.63 -5.56 10.43
CA SER A 70 -2.40 -4.14 10.72
C SER A 70 -0.91 -3.87 10.78
N LEU A 71 -0.43 -2.76 10.21
CA LEU A 71 0.98 -2.36 10.23
C LEU A 71 1.14 -0.97 10.83
N ARG A 72 2.11 -0.83 11.73
CA ARG A 72 2.58 0.43 12.28
C ARG A 72 4.03 0.64 11.87
N LEU A 73 4.25 1.71 11.12
CA LEU A 73 5.56 2.18 10.70
C LEU A 73 5.92 3.42 11.50
N ASP A 74 7.18 3.52 11.89
CA ASP A 74 7.69 4.74 12.46
C ASP A 74 9.10 5.03 11.94
N PHE A 75 9.23 6.16 11.24
CA PHE A 75 10.46 6.53 10.54
C PHE A 75 11.33 7.43 11.43
N CYS A 76 12.48 6.93 11.85
CA CYS A 76 13.56 7.72 12.44
C CYS A 76 14.47 8.22 11.31
N ILE A 77 14.46 9.51 11.03
CA ILE A 77 15.14 10.12 9.88
C ILE A 77 16.19 11.12 10.35
N ASP A 78 17.43 10.85 9.97
CA ASP A 78 18.51 11.81 10.11
C ASP A 78 18.30 13.03 9.21
N CYS A 79 18.40 14.23 9.80
CA CYS A 79 18.31 15.51 9.10
C CYS A 79 19.59 16.34 9.14
N THR A 80 20.75 15.71 9.34
CA THR A 80 22.10 16.31 9.19
C THR A 80 22.35 16.81 7.76
N GLY A 81 23.39 17.62 7.59
CA GLY A 81 23.71 18.29 6.32
C GLY A 81 24.02 17.32 5.17
N SER A 82 24.66 16.19 5.48
CA SER A 82 25.03 15.12 4.54
C SER A 82 23.82 14.39 3.97
N MET A 83 22.69 14.38 4.69
CA MET A 83 21.47 13.66 4.31
C MET A 83 20.63 14.32 3.21
N GLY A 84 21.05 15.46 2.64
CA GLY A 84 20.22 16.25 1.72
C GLY A 84 19.65 15.45 0.54
N ASN A 85 20.48 14.69 -0.17
CA ASN A 85 20.04 13.88 -1.31
C ASN A 85 19.18 12.69 -0.87
N SER A 86 19.54 12.03 0.23
CA SER A 86 18.84 10.88 0.77
C SER A 86 17.44 11.26 1.27
N ILE A 87 17.28 12.44 1.88
CA ILE A 87 15.98 12.99 2.29
C ILE A 87 15.06 13.14 1.08
N GLU A 88 15.51 13.75 -0.02
CA GLU A 88 14.66 13.95 -1.20
C GLU A 88 14.16 12.62 -1.81
N ARG A 89 15.02 11.61 -1.84
CA ARG A 89 14.63 10.26 -2.29
C ARG A 89 13.68 9.59 -1.31
N LEU A 90 13.92 9.75 -0.01
CA LEU A 90 13.06 9.23 1.03
C LEU A 90 11.64 9.82 0.97
N LYS A 91 11.50 11.11 0.63
CA LYS A 91 10.17 11.74 0.42
C LYS A 91 9.35 10.97 -0.62
N LEU A 92 9.97 10.55 -1.72
CA LEU A 92 9.32 9.76 -2.78
C LEU A 92 8.97 8.35 -2.31
N THR A 93 9.86 7.71 -1.53
CA THR A 93 9.62 6.38 -0.98
C THR A 93 8.46 6.39 0.02
N ILE A 94 8.43 7.33 0.98
CA ILE A 94 7.33 7.45 1.95
C ILE A 94 6.01 7.75 1.23
N ALA A 95 6.02 8.62 0.21
CA ALA A 95 4.84 8.85 -0.64
C ALA A 95 4.31 7.56 -1.29
N SER A 96 5.22 6.72 -1.77
CA SER A 96 4.87 5.44 -2.41
C SER A 96 4.31 4.44 -1.39
N VAL A 97 4.90 4.37 -0.20
CA VAL A 97 4.42 3.57 0.94
C VAL A 97 3.00 3.97 1.32
N MET A 98 2.75 5.28 1.49
CA MET A 98 1.43 5.82 1.84
C MET A 98 0.36 5.53 0.79
N ARG A 99 0.72 5.49 -0.50
CA ARG A 99 -0.23 5.15 -1.56
C ARG A 99 -0.53 3.65 -1.62
N THR A 100 0.47 2.81 -1.33
CA THR A 100 0.41 1.37 -1.59
C THR A 100 -0.13 0.59 -0.41
N LEU A 101 0.36 0.85 0.81
CA LEU A 101 0.04 0.00 1.97
C LEU A 101 -1.42 0.10 2.43
N PRO A 102 -2.07 1.29 2.47
CA PRO A 102 -3.48 1.38 2.83
C PRO A 102 -4.41 0.67 1.84
N GLN A 103 -3.94 0.44 0.60
CA GLN A 103 -4.65 -0.35 -0.41
C GLN A 103 -4.43 -1.86 -0.24
N ALA A 104 -3.53 -2.30 0.64
CA ALA A 104 -3.15 -3.69 0.76
C ALA A 104 -3.36 -4.27 2.16
N LEU A 105 -3.45 -3.43 3.19
CA LEU A 105 -3.63 -3.79 4.59
C LEU A 105 -4.95 -3.23 5.14
N THR A 106 -5.46 -3.81 6.23
CA THR A 106 -6.68 -3.32 6.90
C THR A 106 -6.45 -1.98 7.59
N GLU A 107 -5.32 -1.84 8.27
CA GLU A 107 -4.97 -0.65 9.03
C GLU A 107 -3.48 -0.38 8.83
N VAL A 108 -3.15 0.88 8.53
CA VAL A 108 -1.78 1.35 8.41
C VAL A 108 -1.64 2.59 9.27
N SER A 109 -0.70 2.58 10.20
CA SER A 109 -0.32 3.77 10.97
C SER A 109 1.10 4.17 10.65
N ILE A 110 1.36 5.46 10.48
CA ILE A 110 2.67 6.01 10.16
C ILE A 110 3.00 7.13 11.13
N GLY A 111 4.17 7.05 11.74
CA GLY A 111 4.81 8.16 12.44
C GLY A 111 6.15 8.51 11.82
N VAL A 112 6.65 9.70 12.17
CA VAL A 112 7.99 10.15 11.78
C VAL A 112 8.64 10.83 12.97
N VAL A 113 9.91 10.53 13.25
CA VAL A 113 10.81 11.30 14.10
C VAL A 113 12.00 11.73 13.25
N ALA A 114 12.06 13.01 12.94
CA ALA A 114 13.25 13.62 12.40
C ALA A 114 14.16 14.05 13.55
N TYR A 115 15.46 13.74 13.47
CA TYR A 115 16.42 14.10 14.51
C TYR A 115 17.59 14.90 13.93
N ARG A 116 17.98 15.95 14.65
CA ARG A 116 19.12 16.82 14.32
C ARG A 116 19.45 17.74 15.49
N ASN A 117 20.72 18.02 15.72
CA ASN A 117 21.23 19.00 16.68
C ASN A 117 20.61 18.83 18.08
N HIS A 118 20.55 17.58 18.56
CA HIS A 118 19.87 17.18 19.82
C HIS A 118 18.38 17.55 19.92
N GLN A 119 17.74 17.92 18.80
CA GLN A 119 16.32 18.19 18.72
C GLN A 119 15.61 17.06 17.96
N LEU A 120 14.40 16.76 18.41
CA LEU A 120 13.47 15.88 17.72
C LEU A 120 12.33 16.72 17.18
N VAL A 121 11.99 16.52 15.92
CA VAL A 121 10.77 17.05 15.30
C VAL A 121 9.97 15.84 14.87
N ASP A 122 8.79 15.66 15.44
CA ASP A 122 8.01 14.45 15.23
C ASP A 122 6.62 14.72 14.65
N LEU A 123 6.20 13.77 13.82
CA LEU A 123 4.81 13.51 13.47
C LEU A 123 4.36 12.32 14.34
N PRO A 124 3.34 12.49 15.18
CA PRO A 124 2.77 11.38 15.94
C PRO A 124 2.34 10.24 15.02
N ILE A 125 2.39 9.01 15.54
CA ILE A 125 1.90 7.84 14.81
C ILE A 125 0.39 7.99 14.61
N GLU A 126 -0.05 8.18 13.38
CA GLU A 126 -1.45 8.35 13.00
C GLU A 126 -1.86 7.35 11.92
N GLU A 127 -3.16 7.01 11.87
CA GLU A 127 -3.70 6.13 10.84
C GLU A 127 -3.74 6.82 9.48
N VAL A 128 -3.38 6.06 8.44
CA VAL A 128 -3.34 6.49 7.05
C VAL A 128 -4.37 5.70 6.26
N PHE A 129 -5.37 6.41 5.74
CA PHE A 129 -6.46 5.84 4.97
C PHE A 129 -6.20 5.92 3.46
N PRO A 130 -6.84 5.05 2.66
CA PRO A 130 -6.97 5.22 1.23
C PRO A 130 -7.65 6.54 0.84
N GLU A 131 -7.30 7.09 -0.33
CA GLU A 131 -7.91 8.32 -0.88
C GLU A 131 -9.44 8.25 -0.92
N SER A 132 -10.00 7.08 -1.22
CA SER A 132 -11.45 6.86 -1.28
C SER A 132 -12.17 6.99 0.08
N VAL A 133 -11.45 6.93 1.19
CA VAL A 133 -12.02 6.93 2.55
C VAL A 133 -12.01 8.33 3.17
N ASP A 134 -10.89 9.06 3.06
CA ASP A 134 -10.71 10.35 3.72
C ASP A 134 -10.32 11.50 2.77
N ASN A 135 -10.46 11.30 1.45
CA ASN A 135 -10.08 12.26 0.41
C ASN A 135 -8.61 12.70 0.53
N SER A 136 -7.73 11.74 0.82
CA SER A 136 -6.28 11.93 0.99
C SER A 136 -5.88 12.80 2.19
N ALA A 137 -6.76 13.05 3.15
CA ALA A 137 -6.47 13.94 4.27
C ALA A 137 -5.29 13.43 5.12
N SER A 138 -5.25 12.14 5.47
CA SER A 138 -4.16 11.52 6.23
C SER A 138 -2.86 11.48 5.44
N MET A 139 -2.91 11.08 4.17
CA MET A 139 -1.73 11.05 3.30
C MET A 139 -1.11 12.44 3.16
N ASN A 140 -1.95 13.48 3.00
CA ASN A 140 -1.49 14.86 2.88
C ASN A 140 -0.84 15.37 4.18
N ARG A 141 -1.30 14.96 5.37
CA ARG A 141 -0.65 15.36 6.64
C ARG A 141 0.77 14.83 6.74
N VAL A 142 0.94 13.53 6.52
CA VAL A 142 2.26 12.87 6.54
C VAL A 142 3.15 13.44 5.43
N GLN A 143 2.63 13.59 4.20
CA GLN A 143 3.38 14.16 3.08
C GLN A 143 3.81 15.60 3.35
N ASN A 144 2.94 16.44 3.92
CA ASN A 144 3.28 17.82 4.27
C ASN A 144 4.34 17.89 5.36
N PHE A 145 4.30 16.97 6.35
CA PHE A 145 5.36 16.86 7.34
C PHE A 145 6.69 16.50 6.68
N VAL A 146 6.70 15.41 5.89
CA VAL A 146 7.89 14.88 5.21
C VAL A 146 8.47 15.90 4.21
N ASN A 147 7.64 16.64 3.49
CA ASN A 147 8.10 17.67 2.54
C ASN A 147 8.81 18.84 3.22
N ARG A 148 8.49 19.13 4.49
CA ARG A 148 9.15 20.18 5.29
C ARG A 148 10.49 19.72 5.89
N LEU A 149 10.84 18.44 5.77
CA LEU A 149 12.14 17.97 6.18
C LEU A 149 13.22 18.56 5.27
N THR A 150 14.25 19.12 5.91
CA THR A 150 15.40 19.75 5.27
C THR A 150 16.66 19.32 6.00
N SER A 151 17.71 18.98 5.25
CA SER A 151 19.04 18.78 5.81
C SER A 151 19.63 20.10 6.31
N ASN A 152 20.30 20.07 7.45
CA ASN A 152 21.11 21.19 7.93
C ASN A 152 22.25 20.67 8.83
N GLY A 153 23.29 21.47 9.03
CA GLY A 153 24.40 21.10 9.92
C GLY A 153 23.96 20.91 11.37
N GLY A 154 24.69 20.05 12.10
CA GLY A 154 24.49 19.75 13.51
C GLY A 154 24.62 18.25 13.79
N ALA A 155 24.83 17.89 15.06
CA ALA A 155 25.02 16.49 15.46
C ALA A 155 23.69 15.70 15.48
N ALA A 156 23.70 14.47 15.00
CA ALA A 156 22.55 13.57 14.98
C ALA A 156 22.48 12.73 16.26
N ASN A 157 21.40 12.93 17.03
CA ASN A 157 21.13 12.12 18.22
C ASN A 157 20.21 10.94 17.87
N ILE A 158 20.76 9.96 17.15
CA ILE A 158 20.04 8.75 16.71
C ILE A 158 19.46 7.95 17.90
N GLU A 159 20.14 7.92 19.04
CA GLU A 159 19.67 7.25 20.26
C GLU A 159 18.31 7.81 20.70
N SER A 160 18.20 9.13 20.80
CA SER A 160 16.97 9.80 21.23
C SER A 160 15.81 9.54 20.28
N ALA A 161 16.08 9.48 18.97
CA ALA A 161 15.08 9.19 17.96
C ALA A 161 14.53 7.76 18.09
N ILE A 162 15.43 6.78 18.20
CA ILE A 162 15.06 5.36 18.35
C ILE A 162 14.29 5.16 19.66
N ARG A 163 14.74 5.75 20.77
CA ARG A 163 14.04 5.67 22.06
C ARG A 163 12.64 6.30 22.01
N ALA A 164 12.51 7.45 21.36
CA ALA A 164 11.21 8.09 21.13
C ALA A 164 10.29 7.19 20.31
N SER A 165 10.81 6.56 19.25
CA SER A 165 10.04 5.63 18.43
C SER A 165 9.57 4.40 19.19
N MET A 166 10.46 3.72 19.93
CA MET A 166 10.10 2.57 20.77
C MET A 166 9.03 2.93 21.82
N SER A 167 9.16 4.11 22.45
CA SER A 167 8.19 4.60 23.43
C SER A 167 6.83 4.85 22.78
N ARG A 168 6.80 5.49 21.60
CA ARG A 168 5.56 5.77 20.87
C ARG A 168 4.91 4.48 20.36
N MET A 169 5.66 3.50 19.89
CA MET A 169 5.08 2.21 19.51
C MET A 169 4.47 1.46 20.69
N SER A 170 5.12 1.55 21.86
CA SER A 170 4.67 0.84 23.08
C SER A 170 3.41 1.44 23.72
N SER A 171 3.01 2.65 23.35
CA SER A 171 1.81 3.31 23.91
C SER A 171 0.50 2.81 23.30
N PHE A 172 0.55 2.07 22.19
CA PHE A 172 -0.64 1.59 21.51
C PHE A 172 -1.06 0.19 21.98
N HIS A 173 -2.37 -0.01 22.08
CA HIS A 173 -2.98 -1.31 22.33
C HIS A 173 -3.10 -2.13 21.04
N GLY A 174 -3.27 -3.44 21.18
CA GLY A 174 -3.35 -4.39 20.06
C GLY A 174 -1.99 -5.00 19.68
N ASN A 175 -1.98 -5.89 18.70
CA ASN A 175 -0.79 -6.60 18.23
C ASN A 175 -0.57 -6.40 16.72
N PRO A 176 -0.50 -5.15 16.22
CA PRO A 176 -0.12 -4.91 14.84
C PRO A 176 1.34 -5.35 14.63
N ARG A 177 1.72 -5.48 13.37
CA ARG A 177 3.13 -5.50 12.99
C ARG A 177 3.71 -4.14 13.25
N GLU A 178 4.85 -4.09 13.91
CA GLU A 178 5.51 -2.89 14.34
C GLU A 178 6.90 -2.84 13.74
N CYS A 179 7.18 -1.77 13.01
CA CYS A 179 8.40 -1.64 12.24
C CYS A 179 8.98 -0.25 12.42
N VAL A 180 10.10 -0.16 13.13
CA VAL A 180 10.89 1.06 13.25
C VAL A 180 11.86 1.10 12.08
N VAL A 181 11.78 2.16 11.29
CA VAL A 181 12.64 2.38 10.12
C VAL A 181 13.66 3.44 10.50
N VAL A 182 14.93 3.07 10.60
CA VAL A 182 16.03 3.98 10.97
C VAL A 182 16.82 4.31 9.72
N ILE A 183 16.98 5.60 9.42
CA ILE A 183 17.63 6.09 8.22
C ILE A 183 18.63 7.17 8.61
N GLY A 184 19.90 6.96 8.31
CA GLY A 184 20.95 7.93 8.60
C GLY A 184 22.33 7.48 8.13
N ASP A 185 23.31 8.33 8.34
CA ASP A 185 24.70 8.12 7.95
C ASP A 185 25.69 8.16 9.13
N VAL A 186 25.18 8.30 10.36
CA VAL A 186 25.98 8.41 11.59
C VAL A 186 25.38 7.58 12.72
N SER A 187 26.25 7.03 13.58
CA SER A 187 25.88 6.22 14.74
C SER A 187 25.71 7.05 16.02
N THR A 188 25.54 6.35 17.15
CA THR A 188 25.53 6.96 18.50
C THR A 188 26.82 7.69 18.85
N ASP A 189 27.91 7.41 18.13
CA ASP A 189 29.25 7.93 18.44
C ASP A 189 29.34 9.45 18.28
N GLU A 190 28.51 10.04 17.41
CA GLU A 190 28.52 11.48 17.14
C GLU A 190 28.19 12.33 18.37
N VAL A 191 27.27 11.86 19.22
CA VAL A 191 26.84 12.55 20.44
C VAL A 191 27.53 11.99 21.69
N SER A 192 27.76 10.68 21.72
CA SER A 192 28.36 10.01 22.89
C SER A 192 29.89 10.13 22.95
N GLY A 193 30.54 10.54 21.87
CA GLY A 193 32.00 10.53 21.76
C GLY A 193 32.58 9.12 21.64
N GLY A 194 31.80 8.18 21.10
CA GLY A 194 32.22 6.77 20.94
C GLY A 194 32.08 5.94 22.22
N ASP A 195 31.19 6.32 23.14
CA ASP A 195 30.93 5.52 24.33
C ASP A 195 30.19 4.23 23.98
N ALA A 196 30.95 3.13 23.92
CA ALA A 196 30.42 1.80 23.64
C ALA A 196 29.33 1.37 24.64
N SER A 197 29.30 1.90 25.87
CA SER A 197 28.26 1.57 26.85
C SER A 197 26.89 2.07 26.41
N ILE A 198 26.81 3.29 25.85
CA ILE A 198 25.57 3.89 25.34
C ILE A 198 25.06 3.09 24.13
N ARG A 199 25.95 2.79 23.17
CA ARG A 199 25.64 1.94 22.01
C ARG A 199 25.08 0.58 22.45
N ASN A 200 25.79 -0.11 23.34
CA ASN A 200 25.41 -1.44 23.82
C ASN A 200 24.08 -1.41 24.59
N GLN A 201 23.85 -0.38 25.40
CA GLN A 201 22.59 -0.21 26.10
C GLN A 201 21.42 -0.03 25.12
N LEU A 202 21.56 0.85 24.13
CA LEU A 202 20.53 1.06 23.11
C LEU A 202 20.20 -0.23 22.36
N LEU A 203 21.21 -1.00 21.94
CA LEU A 203 21.01 -2.28 21.25
C LEU A 203 20.32 -3.31 22.15
N ASN A 204 20.68 -3.39 23.43
CA ASN A 204 20.02 -4.29 24.36
C ASN A 204 18.56 -3.90 24.61
N ASP A 205 18.28 -2.60 24.73
CA ASP A 205 16.91 -2.09 24.86
C ASP A 205 16.08 -2.41 23.61
N LEU A 206 16.66 -2.26 22.41
CA LEU A 206 16.02 -2.62 21.15
C LEU A 206 15.73 -4.12 21.03
N ARG A 207 16.68 -4.98 21.41
CA ARG A 207 16.48 -6.45 21.45
C ARG A 207 15.31 -6.78 22.37
N ALA A 208 15.37 -6.31 23.62
CA ALA A 208 14.31 -6.53 24.60
C ALA A 208 12.95 -5.98 24.14
N TRP A 209 12.92 -4.82 23.48
CA TRP A 209 11.71 -4.25 22.89
C TRP A 209 11.17 -5.11 21.75
N SER A 210 12.04 -5.59 20.86
CA SER A 210 11.66 -6.31 19.64
C SER A 210 11.27 -7.77 19.89
N GLU A 211 11.77 -8.38 20.96
CA GLU A 211 11.50 -9.78 21.35
C GLU A 211 10.32 -9.91 22.33
N GLN A 212 9.57 -8.83 22.58
CA GLN A 212 8.42 -8.90 23.49
C GLN A 212 7.41 -9.97 23.05
N PRO A 213 6.99 -10.87 23.97
CA PRO A 213 6.05 -11.93 23.64
C PRO A 213 4.77 -11.37 23.00
N GLN A 214 4.26 -12.07 21.98
CA GLN A 214 3.03 -11.72 21.26
C GLN A 214 3.09 -10.43 20.43
N LYS A 215 4.22 -9.73 20.39
CA LYS A 215 4.46 -8.59 19.50
C LYS A 215 5.23 -9.04 18.26
N GLN A 216 4.92 -8.44 17.11
CA GLN A 216 5.65 -8.66 15.86
C GLN A 216 6.44 -7.39 15.55
N ARG A 217 7.61 -7.27 16.18
CA ARG A 217 8.45 -6.07 16.09
C ARG A 217 9.72 -6.34 15.31
N ARG A 218 10.13 -5.36 14.51
CA ARG A 218 11.38 -5.42 13.76
C ARG A 218 11.94 -4.03 13.51
N ILE A 219 13.23 -4.01 13.19
CA ILE A 219 13.97 -2.81 12.79
C ILE A 219 14.37 -2.95 11.33
N LEU A 220 14.13 -1.89 10.55
CA LEU A 220 14.72 -1.73 9.22
C LEU A 220 15.76 -0.63 9.32
N ALA A 221 17.04 -0.99 9.24
CA ALA A 221 18.15 -0.04 9.28
C ALA A 221 18.64 0.23 7.85
N LEU A 222 18.55 1.49 7.41
CA LEU A 222 19.08 1.97 6.15
C LEU A 222 20.24 2.93 6.41
N TYR A 223 21.45 2.50 6.09
CA TYR A 223 22.65 3.33 6.19
C TYR A 223 22.94 4.01 4.85
N THR A 224 23.14 5.33 4.88
CA THR A 224 23.37 6.15 3.67
C THR A 224 24.76 6.80 3.64
N GLY A 225 25.64 6.44 4.59
CA GLY A 225 26.96 7.01 4.72
C GLY A 225 28.05 6.29 3.91
N VAL A 226 29.29 6.44 4.37
CA VAL A 226 30.48 5.83 3.76
C VAL A 226 30.58 4.35 4.13
N SER A 227 30.72 3.46 3.14
CA SER A 227 30.91 2.02 3.39
C SER A 227 32.23 1.69 4.10
N GLY A 228 32.24 0.62 4.88
CA GLY A 228 33.31 0.15 5.76
C GLY A 228 33.48 0.95 7.05
N SER A 229 32.57 1.88 7.38
CA SER A 229 32.70 2.73 8.57
C SER A 229 32.21 2.02 9.85
N ASN A 230 32.62 2.56 11.01
CA ASN A 230 32.04 2.13 12.30
C ASN A 230 30.55 2.45 12.40
N ASP A 231 30.09 3.49 11.69
CA ASP A 231 28.67 3.86 11.62
C ASP A 231 27.88 2.81 10.85
N GLU A 232 28.40 2.30 9.73
CA GLU A 232 27.78 1.20 8.99
C GLU A 232 27.64 -0.04 9.87
N ALA A 233 28.70 -0.42 10.59
CA ALA A 233 28.67 -1.58 11.50
C ALA A 233 27.61 -1.41 12.61
N PHE A 234 27.37 -0.18 13.07
CA PHE A 234 26.27 0.10 14.00
C PHE A 234 24.89 -0.13 13.37
N PHE A 235 24.67 0.32 12.13
CA PHE A 235 23.42 0.06 11.41
C PHE A 235 23.23 -1.44 11.08
N GLU A 236 24.30 -2.17 10.79
CA GLU A 236 24.26 -3.63 10.67
C GLU A 236 23.77 -4.29 11.98
N GLU A 237 24.29 -3.85 13.12
CA GLU A 237 23.84 -4.33 14.43
C GLU A 237 22.38 -3.98 14.71
N LEU A 238 21.90 -2.79 14.29
CA LEU A 238 20.48 -2.42 14.35
C LEU A 238 19.62 -3.36 13.50
N GLY A 239 20.06 -3.68 12.29
CA GLY A 239 19.37 -4.63 11.42
C GLY A 239 19.45 -6.08 11.89
N ALA A 240 20.32 -6.40 12.85
CA ALA A 240 20.52 -7.74 13.40
C ALA A 240 19.94 -7.91 14.82
N VAL A 241 19.13 -6.97 15.33
CA VAL A 241 18.58 -7.08 16.70
C VAL A 241 17.65 -8.29 16.88
N ASN A 242 17.00 -8.77 15.83
CA ASN A 242 16.26 -10.03 15.84
C ASN A 242 16.19 -10.64 14.42
N GLU A 243 15.68 -11.86 14.30
CA GLU A 243 15.60 -12.61 13.03
C GLU A 243 14.76 -11.92 11.93
N GLN A 244 13.86 -11.00 12.31
CA GLN A 244 12.95 -10.31 11.39
C GLN A 244 13.44 -8.90 11.00
N SER A 245 14.47 -8.41 11.67
CA SER A 245 15.08 -7.11 11.39
C SER A 245 16.00 -7.23 10.19
N THR A 246 16.23 -6.12 9.49
CA THR A 246 17.05 -6.10 8.29
C THR A 246 17.88 -4.84 8.21
N PHE A 247 19.07 -4.99 7.63
CA PHE A 247 19.97 -3.90 7.28
C PHE A 247 20.07 -3.77 5.75
N SER A 248 20.25 -2.54 5.27
CA SER A 248 20.59 -2.26 3.88
C SER A 248 21.40 -0.96 3.77
N THR A 249 22.20 -0.87 2.72
CA THR A 249 22.89 0.36 2.27
C THR A 249 22.27 0.93 0.99
N GLU A 250 21.28 0.25 0.44
CA GLU A 250 20.68 0.56 -0.86
C GLU A 250 19.32 1.22 -0.65
N GLU A 251 19.26 2.54 -0.84
CA GLU A 251 18.01 3.33 -0.68
C GLU A 251 16.86 2.80 -1.55
N SER A 252 17.18 2.22 -2.71
CA SER A 252 16.21 1.63 -3.63
C SER A 252 15.48 0.41 -3.04
N GLN A 253 16.09 -0.28 -2.08
CA GLN A 253 15.51 -1.45 -1.42
C GLN A 253 14.52 -1.09 -0.31
N LEU A 254 14.48 0.17 0.14
CA LEU A 254 13.66 0.56 1.29
C LEU A 254 12.18 0.22 1.13
N LEU A 255 11.61 0.48 -0.05
CA LEU A 255 10.21 0.13 -0.33
C LEU A 255 9.99 -1.39 -0.26
N GLU A 256 10.89 -2.17 -0.84
CA GLU A 256 10.83 -3.63 -0.83
C GLU A 256 10.93 -4.18 0.60
N LEU A 257 11.83 -3.64 1.41
CA LEU A 257 12.00 -4.03 2.82
C LEU A 257 10.77 -3.69 3.66
N ILE A 258 10.14 -2.54 3.43
CA ILE A 258 8.88 -2.16 4.10
C ILE A 258 7.75 -3.10 3.67
N ILE A 259 7.65 -3.46 2.39
CA ILE A 259 6.66 -4.43 1.91
C ILE A 259 6.92 -5.81 2.53
N LYS A 260 8.17 -6.26 2.59
CA LYS A 260 8.54 -7.50 3.28
C LYS A 260 8.17 -7.43 4.76
N ALA A 261 8.40 -6.30 5.43
CA ALA A 261 7.98 -6.08 6.82
C ALA A 261 6.45 -6.18 6.99
N ALA A 262 5.71 -5.59 6.05
CA ALA A 262 4.26 -5.61 6.02
C ALA A 262 3.67 -7.01 5.84
N PHE A 263 4.29 -7.85 5.00
CA PHE A 263 3.70 -9.13 4.57
C PHE A 263 4.37 -10.39 5.12
N ALA A 264 5.66 -10.39 5.49
CA ALA A 264 6.39 -11.55 5.97
C ALA A 264 5.61 -12.32 7.03
N ASP A 265 5.41 -13.62 6.82
CA ASP A 265 4.64 -14.43 7.77
C ASP A 265 5.37 -14.49 9.11
N GLY A 266 4.71 -13.97 10.14
CA GLY A 266 5.08 -14.30 11.50
C GLY A 266 4.63 -15.73 11.68
N SER A 267 5.52 -16.70 11.45
CA SER A 267 5.30 -18.04 11.96
C SER A 267 5.24 -17.88 13.48
N LEU A 268 4.02 -17.74 13.99
CA LEU A 268 3.71 -17.95 15.39
C LEU A 268 4.11 -19.41 15.63
N ARG A 269 5.32 -19.62 16.15
CA ARG A 269 5.69 -20.90 16.74
C ARG A 269 4.70 -21.10 17.88
N SER A 270 3.70 -21.95 17.61
CA SER A 270 2.74 -22.49 18.56
C SER A 270 3.43 -23.29 19.65
#